data_AF-A0A0P6VPP8-F1
#
_entry.id   AF-A0A0P6VPP8-F1
#
_cell.length_a   1.000
_cell.length_b   1.000
_cell.length_c   1.000
_cell.angle_alpha   90.00
_cell.angle_beta   90.00
_cell.angle_gamma   90.00
#
_symmetry.space_group_name_H-M   'P 1'
#
loop_
_entity.id
_entity.type
_entity.pdbx_description
1 polymer ?
#
loop_
_entity_poly.entity_id
_entity_poly.type
_entity_poly.pdbx_seq_one_letter_code
_entity_poly.pdbx_strand_id
1 'polypeptide(L)'
;MVEGAWNPLYTRFQIPDRSKPPVATSGLFGPTHDLIDFAPGRLDPARVVGRKIEQLETSVGTYGMGGPGFFGLRLGDDWLVVTLWGAGEWISCCGRLVEDVFYVESGRPAPWIDQRVDWEGIEFRRAVIGRTITSIVVAKLSMRIELDNGFDFSIDEDPAARPATFSGVARSLAASEDLRDGVLLFPTAEIWV
;
A
#
# COMPACT_ATOMS: atom_id res chain seq x y z
N MET A 1 20.05 -22.88 10.14
CA MET A 1 19.80 -21.48 9.75
C MET A 1 18.37 -21.20 10.11
N VAL A 2 18.10 -20.17 10.91
CA VAL A 2 16.75 -19.88 11.39
C VAL A 2 15.96 -19.29 10.22
N GLU A 3 14.91 -19.98 9.78
CA GLU A 3 13.82 -19.40 9.00
C GLU A 3 13.17 -18.31 9.86
N GLY A 4 13.75 -17.11 9.86
CA GLY A 4 13.07 -15.92 10.32
C GLY A 4 12.07 -15.57 9.23
N ALA A 5 10.81 -16.01 9.39
CA ALA A 5 9.71 -15.55 8.55
C ALA A 5 9.72 -14.01 8.57
N TRP A 6 10.15 -13.43 7.46
CA TRP A 6 10.05 -12.00 7.26
C TRP A 6 8.56 -11.71 7.12
N ASN A 7 7.95 -11.12 8.15
CA ASN A 7 6.54 -10.75 8.14
C ASN A 7 6.39 -9.50 7.26
N PRO A 8 5.77 -9.60 6.08
CA PRO A 8 5.55 -8.44 5.22
C PRO A 8 4.52 -7.47 5.82
N LEU A 9 3.69 -7.92 6.76
CA LEU A 9 2.58 -7.14 7.28
C LEU A 9 2.96 -6.33 8.54
N TYR A 10 2.78 -5.02 8.46
CA TYR A 10 2.95 -4.10 9.58
C TYR A 10 1.62 -3.88 10.30
N THR A 11 1.66 -3.86 11.64
CA THR A 11 0.48 -3.72 12.50
C THR A 11 0.69 -2.74 13.67
N ARG A 12 1.88 -2.16 13.79
CA ARG A 12 2.22 -1.15 14.80
C ARG A 12 2.66 0.09 14.06
N PHE A 13 2.05 1.21 14.40
CA PHE A 13 2.26 2.46 13.68
C PHE A 13 2.39 3.61 14.64
N GLN A 14 3.12 4.63 14.21
CA GLN A 14 3.08 5.96 14.79
C GLN A 14 2.74 6.98 13.71
N ILE A 15 2.05 8.05 14.10
CA ILE A 15 1.68 9.16 13.22
C ILE A 15 2.03 10.50 13.88
N PRO A 16 2.18 11.58 13.09
CA PRO A 16 2.32 12.94 13.60
C PRO A 16 1.18 13.35 14.55
N ASP A 17 1.56 13.84 15.73
CA ASP A 17 0.69 14.52 16.68
C ASP A 17 0.39 15.95 16.19
N ARG A 18 -0.60 16.06 15.30
CA ARG A 18 -1.05 17.35 14.75
C ARG A 18 -1.73 18.27 15.78
N SER A 19 -1.88 17.83 17.04
CA SER A 19 -2.34 18.71 18.12
C SER A 19 -1.23 19.64 18.64
N LYS A 20 0.03 19.34 18.29
CA LYS A 20 1.21 20.11 18.67
C LYS A 20 1.78 20.87 17.47
N PRO A 21 2.60 21.91 17.70
CA PRO A 21 3.33 22.57 16.61
C PRO A 21 4.35 21.61 15.96
N PRO A 22 4.73 21.85 14.69
CA PRO A 22 5.79 21.11 14.02
C PRO A 22 7.12 21.17 14.76
N VAL A 23 7.93 20.11 14.63
CA VAL A 23 9.27 20.04 15.26
C VAL A 23 10.25 20.87 14.42
N ALA A 24 10.82 21.92 15.01
CA ALA A 24 11.70 22.87 14.31
C ALA A 24 12.98 22.25 13.70
N THR A 25 13.36 21.05 14.15
CA THR A 25 14.56 20.33 13.72
C THR A 25 14.23 19.07 12.91
N SER A 26 13.01 18.91 12.40
CA SER A 26 12.71 17.81 11.47
C SER A 26 13.63 17.94 10.26
N GLY A 27 14.70 17.14 10.20
CA GLY A 27 15.54 17.06 9.02
C GLY A 27 14.73 16.60 7.81
N LEU A 28 15.34 16.59 6.62
CA LEU A 28 14.67 16.20 5.37
C LEU A 28 13.97 14.82 5.42
N PHE A 29 14.36 13.97 6.38
CA PHE A 29 13.91 12.59 6.55
C PHE A 29 13.32 12.32 7.95
N GLY A 30 13.05 13.36 8.74
CA GLY A 30 12.48 13.23 10.09
C GLY A 30 10.98 13.50 10.12
N PRO A 31 10.29 13.13 11.22
CA PRO A 31 8.87 13.38 11.35
C PRO A 31 8.59 14.87 11.46
N THR A 32 7.47 15.31 10.87
CA THR A 32 7.07 16.72 10.85
C THR A 32 6.62 17.19 12.24
N HIS A 33 6.11 16.28 13.06
CA HIS A 33 5.66 16.52 14.43
C HIS A 33 6.20 15.43 15.36
N ASP A 34 6.03 15.60 16.67
CA ASP A 34 6.17 14.49 17.61
C ASP A 34 5.26 13.33 17.18
N LEU A 35 5.73 12.11 17.36
CA LEU A 35 4.98 10.91 17.00
C LEU A 35 4.11 10.44 18.17
N ILE A 36 2.90 9.99 17.84
CA ILE A 36 2.00 9.30 18.75
C ILE A 36 1.69 7.91 18.19
N ASP A 37 1.52 6.94 19.08
CA ASP A 37 1.10 5.61 18.70
C ASP A 37 -0.30 5.66 18.05
N PHE A 38 -0.43 4.96 16.93
CA PHE A 38 -1.67 4.88 16.18
C PHE A 38 -2.09 3.42 16.02
N ALA A 39 -3.25 3.10 16.58
CA ALA A 39 -3.85 1.77 16.51
C ALA A 39 -5.16 1.86 15.71
N PRO A 40 -5.11 1.81 14.36
CA PRO A 40 -6.31 1.79 13.56
C PRO A 40 -7.09 0.50 13.78
N GLY A 41 -8.41 0.60 13.89
CA GLY A 41 -9.27 -0.56 13.83
C GLY A 41 -9.32 -1.16 12.42
N ARG A 42 -9.77 -2.42 12.33
CA ARG A 42 -10.06 -3.06 11.04
C ARG A 42 -11.00 -2.18 10.21
N LEU A 43 -10.81 -2.20 8.90
CA LEU A 43 -11.57 -1.37 8.00
C LEU A 43 -13.07 -1.68 8.08
N ASP A 44 -13.87 -0.62 8.24
CA ASP A 44 -15.30 -0.64 7.95
C ASP A 44 -15.51 -0.19 6.49
N PRO A 45 -16.01 -1.07 5.59
CA PRO A 45 -16.28 -0.71 4.20
C PRO A 45 -17.16 0.53 4.03
N ALA A 46 -18.09 0.77 4.96
CA ALA A 46 -18.99 1.93 4.90
C ALA A 46 -18.25 3.28 5.01
N ARG A 47 -17.02 3.28 5.55
CA ARG A 47 -16.16 4.49 5.62
C ARG A 47 -15.40 4.78 4.32
N VAL A 48 -15.47 3.89 3.34
CA VAL A 48 -14.69 3.95 2.09
C VAL A 48 -15.57 3.95 0.86
N VAL A 49 -16.58 3.07 0.82
CA VAL A 49 -17.50 2.97 -0.33
C VAL A 49 -18.19 4.32 -0.56
N GLY A 50 -18.23 4.75 -1.82
CA GLY A 50 -18.75 6.04 -2.25
C GLY A 50 -17.74 7.19 -2.17
N ARG A 51 -16.53 6.96 -1.65
CA ARG A 51 -15.48 8.00 -1.64
C ARG A 51 -14.70 8.02 -2.94
N LYS A 52 -14.31 9.24 -3.33
CA LYS A 52 -13.48 9.51 -4.50
C LYS A 52 -12.00 9.39 -4.13
N ILE A 53 -11.22 8.75 -5.00
CA ILE A 53 -9.77 8.71 -4.92
C ILE A 53 -9.23 10.04 -5.43
N GLU A 54 -8.56 10.79 -4.56
CA GLU A 54 -7.99 12.11 -4.89
C GLU A 54 -6.51 12.02 -5.23
N GLN A 55 -5.81 11.03 -4.67
CA GLN A 55 -4.39 10.79 -4.86
C GLN A 55 -4.10 9.30 -4.68
N LEU A 56 -3.03 8.84 -5.30
CA LEU A 56 -2.47 7.49 -5.17
C LEU A 56 -0.99 7.64 -4.82
N GLU A 57 -0.46 6.82 -3.92
CA GLU A 57 0.98 6.72 -3.66
C GLU A 57 1.39 5.28 -3.42
N THR A 58 2.50 4.84 -4.02
CA THR A 58 3.07 3.49 -3.82
C THR A 58 4.17 3.47 -2.75
N SER A 59 4.45 4.61 -2.13
CA SER A 59 5.56 4.81 -1.19
C SER A 59 5.13 5.49 0.13
N VAL A 60 3.88 5.32 0.54
CA VAL A 60 3.38 5.81 1.83
C VAL A 60 4.21 5.20 2.96
N GLY A 61 4.48 5.98 4.01
CA GLY A 61 5.29 5.53 5.14
C GLY A 61 6.81 5.56 4.92
N THR A 62 7.27 5.95 3.73
CA THR A 62 8.70 6.02 3.43
C THR A 62 9.26 7.41 3.74
N TYR A 63 9.90 7.54 4.91
CA TYR A 63 10.59 8.75 5.36
C TYR A 63 12.11 8.50 5.44
N GLY A 64 12.80 8.59 4.30
CA GLY A 64 14.26 8.33 4.20
C GLY A 64 14.63 7.20 3.23
N MET A 65 15.81 6.60 3.42
CA MET A 65 16.25 5.44 2.62
C MET A 65 15.67 4.15 3.19
N GLY A 66 14.84 3.44 2.41
CA GLY A 66 14.42 2.06 2.71
C GLY A 66 13.21 1.91 3.65
N GLY A 67 12.24 2.82 3.57
CA GLY A 67 10.95 2.66 4.25
C GLY A 67 10.10 1.53 3.66
N PRO A 68 8.96 1.19 4.29
CA PRO A 68 8.20 0.00 3.94
C PRO A 68 7.53 0.07 2.57
N GLY A 69 7.32 1.27 1.99
CA GLY A 69 6.69 1.40 0.68
C GLY A 69 5.25 0.90 0.67
N PHE A 70 4.41 1.45 1.54
CA PHE A 70 2.98 1.12 1.58
C PHE A 70 2.24 1.72 0.39
N PHE A 71 1.16 1.08 0.00
CA PHE A 71 0.26 1.57 -1.06
C PHE A 71 -0.89 2.33 -0.43
N GLY A 72 -1.11 3.57 -0.83
CA GLY A 72 -2.13 4.45 -0.27
C GLY A 72 -3.01 5.13 -1.32
N LEU A 73 -4.30 5.21 -1.01
CA LEU A 73 -5.30 5.98 -1.75
C LEU A 73 -5.83 7.09 -0.84
N ARG A 74 -5.66 8.35 -1.25
CA ARG A 74 -6.23 9.49 -0.52
C ARG A 74 -7.71 9.60 -0.80
N LEU A 75 -8.51 9.64 0.26
CA LEU A 75 -9.95 9.79 0.24
C LEU A 75 -10.28 11.02 1.10
N GLY A 76 -10.36 12.23 0.54
CA GLY A 76 -10.50 13.45 1.33
C GLY A 76 -9.36 13.63 2.35
N ASP A 77 -9.71 13.68 3.65
CA ASP A 77 -8.72 13.83 4.74
C ASP A 77 -8.07 12.51 5.20
N ASP A 78 -8.62 11.36 4.77
CA ASP A 78 -8.10 10.04 5.14
C ASP A 78 -7.28 9.42 4.00
N TRP A 79 -6.48 8.42 4.36
CA TRP A 79 -5.74 7.55 3.47
C TRP A 79 -6.17 6.10 3.72
N LEU A 80 -6.67 5.43 2.69
CA LEU A 80 -6.80 3.98 2.68
C LEU A 80 -5.46 3.37 2.32
N VAL A 81 -4.84 2.64 3.25
CA VAL A 81 -3.46 2.18 3.12
C VAL A 81 -3.39 0.66 3.26
N VAL A 82 -2.61 0.03 2.37
CA VAL A 82 -2.20 -1.37 2.45
C VAL A 82 -0.79 -1.42 3.05
N THR A 83 -0.68 -1.90 4.28
CA THR A 83 0.53 -1.86 5.11
C THR A 83 1.43 -3.10 4.94
N LEU A 84 1.59 -3.52 3.68
CA LEU A 84 2.53 -4.56 3.28
C LEU A 84 3.85 -3.93 2.83
N TRP A 85 4.98 -4.52 3.19
CA TRP A 85 6.26 -4.08 2.63
C TRP A 85 6.29 -4.27 1.11
N GLY A 86 6.59 -3.18 0.41
CA GLY A 86 6.58 -3.11 -1.05
C GLY A 86 5.19 -3.41 -1.60
N ALA A 87 4.14 -2.83 -1.01
CA ALA A 87 2.74 -3.16 -1.31
C ALA A 87 2.38 -3.09 -2.80
N GLY A 88 3.03 -2.23 -3.59
CA GLY A 88 2.83 -2.17 -5.03
C GLY A 88 3.17 -3.48 -5.77
N GLU A 89 4.07 -4.30 -5.24
CA GLU A 89 4.40 -5.63 -5.78
C GLU A 89 3.40 -6.71 -5.36
N TRP A 90 2.48 -6.41 -4.44
CA TRP A 90 1.42 -7.33 -4.03
C TRP A 90 0.12 -7.10 -4.79
N ILE A 91 -0.09 -5.88 -5.28
CA ILE A 91 -1.36 -5.41 -5.79
C ILE A 91 -1.37 -5.52 -7.32
N SER A 92 -2.42 -6.12 -7.85
CA SER A 92 -2.79 -6.06 -9.26
C SER A 92 -3.90 -5.05 -9.47
N CYS A 93 -3.93 -4.42 -10.63
CA CYS A 93 -5.06 -3.64 -11.11
C CYS A 93 -5.43 -4.08 -12.51
N CYS A 94 -6.70 -4.45 -12.73
CA CYS A 94 -7.17 -4.99 -14.02
C CYS A 94 -6.29 -6.14 -14.55
N GLY A 95 -5.82 -7.02 -13.65
CA GLY A 95 -4.95 -8.17 -13.99
C GLY A 95 -3.48 -7.84 -14.29
N ARG A 96 -3.04 -6.59 -14.11
CA ARG A 96 -1.64 -6.16 -14.27
C ARG A 96 -1.09 -5.68 -12.94
N LEU A 97 0.10 -6.15 -12.54
CA LEU A 97 0.76 -5.72 -11.30
C LEU A 97 0.97 -4.21 -11.27
N VAL A 98 0.84 -3.61 -10.08
CA VAL A 98 1.08 -2.18 -9.89
C VAL A 98 2.57 -1.87 -10.03
N GLU A 99 3.41 -2.61 -9.33
CA GLU A 99 4.87 -2.53 -9.43
C GLU A 99 5.49 -3.93 -9.58
N ASP A 100 6.58 -4.01 -10.32
CA ASP A 100 7.42 -5.21 -10.43
C ASP A 100 8.79 -4.83 -11.01
N VAL A 101 9.80 -4.69 -10.18
CA VAL A 101 11.13 -4.27 -10.65
C VAL A 101 11.85 -5.36 -11.45
N PHE A 102 11.47 -6.63 -11.28
CA PHE A 102 12.14 -7.80 -11.87
C PHE A 102 11.36 -8.40 -13.06
N TYR A 103 10.41 -7.67 -13.62
CA TYR A 103 9.52 -8.22 -14.65
C TYR A 103 10.27 -8.66 -15.92
N VAL A 104 11.36 -7.98 -16.28
CA VAL A 104 12.15 -8.27 -17.49
C VAL A 104 12.91 -9.58 -17.32
N GLU A 105 13.62 -9.71 -16.20
CA GLU A 105 14.40 -10.89 -15.83
C GLU A 105 13.49 -12.12 -15.65
N SER A 106 12.26 -11.90 -15.19
CA SER A 106 11.25 -12.94 -14.95
C SER A 106 10.40 -13.26 -16.18
N GLY A 107 10.58 -12.56 -17.32
CA GLY A 107 9.77 -12.73 -18.52
C GLY A 107 8.27 -12.41 -18.33
N ARG A 108 7.94 -11.54 -17.38
CA ARG A 108 6.56 -11.12 -17.07
C ARG A 108 6.12 -9.91 -17.90
N PRO A 109 4.80 -9.66 -18.03
CA PRO A 109 4.29 -8.40 -18.57
C PRO A 109 4.78 -7.20 -17.74
N ALA A 110 4.96 -6.06 -18.39
CA ALA A 110 5.33 -4.83 -17.68
C ALA A 110 4.25 -4.44 -16.65
N PRO A 111 4.62 -3.99 -15.44
CA PRO A 111 3.69 -3.49 -14.44
C PRO A 111 3.11 -2.13 -14.85
N TRP A 112 2.07 -1.65 -14.16
CA TRP A 112 1.48 -0.32 -14.38
C TRP A 112 2.50 0.80 -14.18
N ILE A 113 3.34 0.66 -13.16
CA ILE A 113 4.41 1.60 -12.84
C ILE A 113 5.75 0.89 -13.08
N ASP A 114 6.41 1.23 -14.18
CA ASP A 114 7.81 0.85 -14.42
C ASP A 114 8.69 2.07 -14.19
N GLN A 115 9.46 2.06 -13.10
CA GLN A 115 10.34 3.16 -12.73
C GLN A 115 11.40 3.50 -13.81
N ARG A 116 11.64 2.60 -14.77
CA ARG A 116 12.58 2.83 -15.88
C ARG A 116 11.96 3.58 -17.06
N VAL A 117 10.64 3.58 -17.19
CA VAL A 117 9.92 4.09 -18.38
C VAL A 117 8.87 5.13 -18.01
N ASP A 118 8.09 4.87 -16.95
CA ASP A 118 7.02 5.73 -16.44
C ASP A 118 7.08 5.75 -14.90
N TRP A 119 8.09 6.45 -14.38
CA TRP A 119 8.32 6.54 -12.93
C TRP A 119 7.16 7.21 -12.17
N GLU A 120 6.40 8.07 -12.85
CA GLU A 120 5.21 8.71 -12.26
C GLU A 120 3.97 7.80 -12.37
N GLY A 121 3.96 6.78 -13.23
CA GLY A 121 2.79 5.96 -13.49
C GLY A 121 1.63 6.77 -14.07
N ILE A 122 1.90 7.67 -15.02
CA ILE A 122 0.95 8.66 -15.53
C ILE A 122 -0.33 8.00 -16.04
N GLU A 123 -0.21 6.91 -16.80
CA GLU A 123 -1.37 6.19 -17.34
C GLU A 123 -2.23 5.63 -16.21
N PHE A 124 -1.59 4.95 -15.27
CA PHE A 124 -2.24 4.31 -14.13
C PHE A 124 -2.93 5.32 -13.22
N ARG A 125 -2.23 6.40 -12.87
CA ARG A 125 -2.78 7.51 -12.06
C ARG A 125 -3.98 8.15 -12.76
N ARG A 126 -3.95 8.35 -14.08
CA ARG A 126 -5.11 8.89 -14.84
C ARG A 126 -6.32 7.96 -14.82
N ALA A 127 -6.10 6.65 -14.82
CA ALA A 127 -7.19 5.69 -14.77
C ALA A 127 -7.88 5.63 -13.40
N VAL A 128 -7.10 5.82 -12.32
CA VAL A 128 -7.54 5.67 -10.93
C VAL A 128 -7.99 6.99 -10.29
N ILE A 129 -7.22 8.06 -10.45
CA ILE A 129 -7.48 9.32 -9.76
C ILE A 129 -8.78 9.92 -10.29
N GLY A 130 -9.64 10.29 -9.34
CA GLY A 130 -10.96 10.84 -9.59
C GLY A 130 -12.07 9.79 -9.67
N ARG A 131 -11.76 8.50 -9.52
CA ARG A 131 -12.75 7.42 -9.47
C ARG A 131 -13.32 7.21 -8.09
N THR A 132 -14.55 6.73 -8.06
CA THR A 132 -15.27 6.40 -6.83
C THR A 132 -15.09 4.93 -6.50
N ILE A 133 -14.81 4.60 -5.25
CA ILE A 133 -14.81 3.21 -4.77
C ILE A 133 -16.26 2.74 -4.65
N THR A 134 -16.62 1.69 -5.38
CA THR A 134 -17.97 1.12 -5.40
C THR A 134 -18.09 -0.09 -4.48
N SER A 135 -17.00 -0.82 -4.25
CA SER A 135 -16.95 -1.99 -3.39
C SER A 135 -15.56 -2.15 -2.79
N ILE A 136 -15.49 -2.71 -1.59
CA ILE A 136 -14.25 -3.18 -0.97
C ILE A 136 -14.51 -4.42 -0.13
N VAL A 137 -13.72 -5.46 -0.37
CA VAL A 137 -13.73 -6.72 0.36
C VAL A 137 -12.30 -7.04 0.78
N VAL A 138 -12.08 -7.22 2.08
CA VAL A 138 -10.79 -7.64 2.64
C VAL A 138 -11.03 -8.94 3.39
N ALA A 139 -10.45 -10.02 2.88
CA ALA A 139 -10.40 -11.32 3.54
C ALA A 139 -9.03 -11.50 4.21
N LYS A 140 -8.83 -12.66 4.84
CA LYS A 140 -7.58 -12.95 5.56
C LYS A 140 -6.34 -12.87 4.66
N LEU A 141 -6.44 -13.37 3.42
CA LEU A 141 -5.31 -13.51 2.50
C LEU A 141 -5.53 -12.83 1.16
N SER A 142 -6.65 -12.12 1.00
CA SER A 142 -7.01 -11.48 -0.27
C SER A 142 -7.75 -10.17 -0.04
N MET A 143 -7.68 -9.30 -1.05
CA MET A 143 -8.33 -8.00 -1.08
C MET A 143 -8.89 -7.77 -2.48
N ARG A 144 -10.05 -7.13 -2.56
CA ARG A 144 -10.60 -6.57 -3.80
C ARG A 144 -11.24 -5.22 -3.53
N ILE A 145 -10.86 -4.21 -4.31
CA ILE A 145 -11.46 -2.87 -4.31
C ILE A 145 -11.95 -2.62 -5.73
N GLU A 146 -13.21 -2.23 -5.91
CA GLU A 146 -13.79 -1.96 -7.23
C GLU A 146 -14.09 -0.48 -7.38
N LEU A 147 -13.91 0.03 -8.60
CA LEU A 147 -14.11 1.43 -8.95
C LEU A 147 -15.28 1.59 -9.92
N ASP A 148 -15.83 2.81 -9.98
CA ASP A 148 -16.99 3.16 -10.83
C ASP A 148 -16.75 3.04 -12.34
N ASN A 149 -15.51 2.97 -12.80
CA ASN A 149 -15.13 2.78 -14.19
C ASN A 149 -14.77 1.32 -14.53
N GLY A 150 -15.05 0.38 -13.63
CA GLY A 150 -14.75 -1.05 -13.81
C GLY A 150 -13.28 -1.42 -13.56
N PHE A 151 -12.43 -0.47 -13.13
CA PHE A 151 -11.11 -0.80 -12.61
C PHE A 151 -11.23 -1.45 -11.23
N ASP A 152 -10.25 -2.27 -10.89
CA ASP A 152 -10.16 -2.91 -9.59
C ASP A 152 -8.73 -2.92 -9.05
N PHE A 153 -8.57 -2.96 -7.73
CA PHE A 153 -7.33 -3.34 -7.07
C PHE A 153 -7.53 -4.70 -6.42
N SER A 154 -6.61 -5.64 -6.64
CA SER A 154 -6.67 -6.96 -6.01
C SER A 154 -5.34 -7.40 -5.39
N ILE A 155 -5.45 -8.12 -4.29
CA ILE A 155 -4.43 -9.05 -3.81
C ILE A 155 -5.10 -10.42 -3.85
N ASP A 156 -4.63 -11.29 -4.72
CA ASP A 156 -5.17 -12.65 -4.84
C ASP A 156 -4.58 -13.55 -3.76
N GLU A 157 -5.31 -14.54 -3.27
CA GLU A 157 -4.82 -15.45 -2.22
C GLU A 157 -3.62 -16.29 -2.69
N ASP A 158 -3.63 -16.72 -3.95
CA ASP A 158 -2.55 -17.47 -4.57
C ASP A 158 -1.32 -16.56 -4.83
N PRO A 159 -0.16 -16.84 -4.21
CA PRO A 159 1.05 -16.05 -4.43
C PRO A 159 1.67 -16.25 -5.82
N ALA A 160 1.23 -17.22 -6.63
CA ALA A 160 1.88 -17.58 -7.90
C ALA A 160 2.01 -16.42 -8.90
N ALA A 161 1.08 -15.45 -8.86
CA ALA A 161 1.11 -14.28 -9.73
C ALA A 161 2.04 -13.16 -9.24
N ARG A 162 2.56 -13.25 -8.01
CA ARG A 162 3.34 -12.18 -7.38
C ARG A 162 4.82 -12.26 -7.76
N PRO A 163 5.54 -11.12 -7.75
CA PRO A 163 7.00 -11.10 -7.85
C PRO A 163 7.67 -12.01 -6.83
N ALA A 164 8.71 -12.71 -7.28
CA ALA A 164 9.62 -13.38 -6.40
C ALA A 164 10.45 -12.32 -5.67
N THR A 165 10.73 -12.56 -4.40
CA THR A 165 11.73 -11.78 -3.65
C THR A 165 13.12 -12.04 -4.22
N PHE A 166 14.12 -11.29 -3.72
CA PHE A 166 15.52 -11.52 -4.10
C PHE A 166 16.02 -12.96 -3.83
N SER A 167 15.36 -13.71 -2.93
CA SER A 167 15.65 -15.12 -2.68
C SER A 167 14.95 -16.08 -3.64
N GLY A 168 14.24 -15.59 -4.64
CA GLY A 168 13.52 -16.41 -5.63
C GLY A 168 12.18 -16.98 -5.14
N VAL A 169 11.71 -16.57 -3.97
CA VAL A 169 10.45 -17.08 -3.37
C VAL A 169 9.33 -16.07 -3.61
N ALA A 170 8.18 -16.52 -4.08
CA ALA A 170 7.01 -15.67 -4.24
C ALA A 170 6.58 -15.04 -2.91
N ARG A 171 6.22 -13.76 -2.94
CA ARG A 171 5.69 -13.05 -1.77
C ARG A 171 4.43 -13.74 -1.25
N SER A 172 4.38 -14.10 0.03
CA SER A 172 3.20 -14.71 0.65
C SER A 172 3.02 -14.22 2.08
N LEU A 173 1.75 -14.16 2.51
CA LEU A 173 1.41 -13.95 3.91
C LEU A 173 1.61 -15.26 4.68
N ALA A 174 2.18 -15.17 5.88
CA ALA A 174 2.26 -16.31 6.78
C ALA A 174 0.86 -16.74 7.24
N ALA A 175 0.71 -18.01 7.62
CA ALA A 175 -0.58 -18.54 8.09
C ALA A 175 -1.13 -17.81 9.33
N SER A 176 -0.26 -17.16 10.11
CA SER A 176 -0.61 -16.34 11.27
C SER A 176 -1.00 -14.90 10.92
N GLU A 177 -0.69 -14.42 9.71
CA GLU A 177 -1.03 -13.07 9.28
C GLU A 177 -2.48 -12.97 8.79
N ASP A 178 -3.05 -11.78 8.89
CA ASP A 178 -4.42 -11.47 8.50
C ASP A 178 -4.43 -10.10 7.81
N LEU A 179 -4.64 -10.08 6.50
CA LEU A 179 -4.64 -8.86 5.68
C LEU A 179 -5.69 -7.84 6.13
N ARG A 180 -6.73 -8.27 6.87
CA ARG A 180 -7.71 -7.34 7.48
C ARG A 180 -7.09 -6.43 8.54
N ASP A 181 -5.95 -6.81 9.09
CA ASP A 181 -5.14 -5.98 9.98
C ASP A 181 -4.12 -5.11 9.22
N GLY A 182 -4.12 -5.20 7.88
CA GLY A 182 -3.19 -4.49 6.99
C GLY A 182 -3.83 -3.56 5.97
N VAL A 183 -5.15 -3.56 5.83
CA VAL A 183 -5.88 -2.60 4.99
C VAL A 183 -6.64 -1.68 5.93
N LEU A 184 -6.15 -0.45 6.09
CA LEU A 184 -6.49 0.42 7.22
C LEU A 184 -6.72 1.87 6.75
N LEU A 185 -7.46 2.65 7.55
CA LEU A 185 -7.62 4.09 7.32
C LEU A 185 -6.70 4.89 8.24
N PHE A 186 -5.88 5.75 7.64
CA PHE A 186 -4.97 6.66 8.33
C PHE A 186 -5.39 8.12 8.10
N PRO A 187 -5.26 9.01 9.08
CA PRO A 187 -5.54 10.45 8.91
C PRO A 187 -4.40 11.21 8.20
N THR A 188 -3.38 10.50 7.71
CA THR A 188 -2.15 11.06 7.15
C THR A 188 -1.42 10.02 6.31
N ALA A 189 -0.66 10.46 5.31
CA ALA A 189 0.32 9.62 4.61
C ALA A 189 1.60 9.42 5.44
N GLU A 190 1.81 10.28 6.45
CA GLU A 190 2.93 10.21 7.39
C GLU A 190 2.76 9.12 8.44
N ILE A 191 3.25 7.93 8.08
CA ILE A 191 3.17 6.69 8.85
C ILE A 191 4.59 6.22 9.18
N TRP A 192 4.83 5.93 10.45
CA TRP A 192 6.09 5.41 10.98
C TRP A 192 5.86 4.01 11.57
N VAL A 193 6.86 3.14 11.50
CA VAL A 193 6.79 1.72 11.92
C VAL A 193 8.02 1.28 12.69
#